data_AF-A0A9P5PF54-F1
#
_entry.id   AF-A0A9P5PF54-F1
#
_cell.length_a   1.000
_cell.length_b   1.000
_cell.length_c   1.000
_cell.angle_alpha   90.00
_cell.angle_beta   90.00
_cell.angle_gamma   90.00
#
_symmetry.space_group_name_H-M   'P 1'
#
loop_
_entity.id
_entity.type
_entity.pdbx_description
1 polymer ?
#
loop_
_entity_poly.entity_id
_entity_poly.type
_entity_poly.pdbx_seq_one_letter_code
_entity_poly.pdbx_strand_id
1 'polypeptide(L)'
;MEGPRMLYPFGASFETLRKLKIVHHSHLQLKSFDQRLQKSRLLGKNELWSSDHFYEHLLFLEGHVRKVPTGKHCRLWNQAFISRVCSMLARDKDTVFSRDENSSPEAGSPGGGSPDASSSLTASTPLYLTDYVVVVTTHKQADAYRKDPQIPTARLFGTGLFITEAKSGWIEDNILQAVCQLYNTGKYYGKDTIRGAVSNGNEWIFIILHLNKDNDGASFQTSSVVKYVVSNNEVDKPWPDLIAGILSSWGEKSFDSLDDNDWFEKAE
;
A
#
# COMPACT_ATOMS: atom_id res chain seq x y z
N MET A 1 18.56 10.86 21.89
CA MET A 1 17.57 11.21 20.85
C MET A 1 16.28 10.52 21.22
N GLU A 2 15.24 11.27 21.57
CA GLU A 2 13.90 10.71 21.72
C GLU A 2 13.44 10.19 20.36
N GLY A 3 12.94 8.94 20.31
CA GLY A 3 12.38 8.38 19.09
C GLY A 3 11.14 9.15 18.63
N PRO A 4 10.78 9.12 17.34
CA PRO A 4 9.56 9.76 16.85
C PRO A 4 8.35 9.19 17.61
N ARG A 5 7.65 10.05 18.37
CA ARG A 5 6.38 9.68 19.02
C ARG A 5 5.37 9.37 17.93
N MET A 6 4.84 8.14 17.91
CA MET A 6 3.74 7.77 17.02
C MET A 6 2.48 8.54 17.41
N LEU A 7 1.91 9.28 16.48
CA LEU A 7 0.84 10.22 16.82
C LEU A 7 -0.57 9.59 16.76
N TYR A 8 -0.90 8.68 15.83
CA TYR A 8 -2.28 8.15 15.71
C TYR A 8 -2.33 6.79 14.98
N PRO A 9 -2.47 5.64 15.66
CA PRO A 9 -2.56 4.35 14.98
C PRO A 9 -3.93 4.07 14.34
N PHE A 10 -5.02 4.70 14.81
CA PHE A 10 -6.38 4.47 14.30
C PHE A 10 -7.22 5.77 14.27
N GLY A 11 -8.18 5.84 13.34
CA GLY A 11 -9.21 6.88 13.32
C GLY A 11 -8.71 8.25 12.83
N ALA A 12 -7.87 8.27 11.80
CA ALA A 12 -7.47 9.53 11.18
C ALA A 12 -8.68 10.34 10.69
N SER A 13 -8.64 11.64 10.95
CA SER A 13 -9.67 12.61 10.56
C SER A 13 -9.04 13.82 9.90
N PHE A 14 -9.85 14.71 9.32
CA PHE A 14 -9.36 15.99 8.83
C PHE A 14 -8.68 16.84 9.92
N GLU A 15 -9.15 16.76 11.17
CA GLU A 15 -8.52 17.43 12.30
C GLU A 15 -7.13 16.82 12.61
N THR A 16 -6.97 15.51 12.41
CA THR A 16 -5.66 14.85 12.51
C THR A 16 -4.70 15.41 11.46
N LEU A 17 -5.13 15.50 10.19
CA LEU A 17 -4.30 16.08 9.13
C LEU A 17 -3.94 17.54 9.42
N ARG A 18 -4.91 18.34 9.89
CA ARG A 18 -4.68 19.75 10.26
C ARG A 18 -3.63 19.89 11.35
N LYS A 19 -3.70 19.09 12.42
CA LYS A 19 -2.71 19.07 13.51
C LYS A 19 -1.32 18.68 13.02
N LEU A 20 -1.26 17.75 12.06
CA LEU A 20 -0.01 17.31 11.43
C LEU A 20 0.46 18.24 10.31
N LYS A 21 -0.28 19.34 10.02
CA LYS A 21 -0.01 20.24 8.89
C LYS A 21 0.08 19.50 7.55
N ILE A 22 -0.75 18.48 7.37
CA ILE A 22 -0.84 17.71 6.14
C ILE A 22 -1.97 18.29 5.30
N VAL A 23 -1.67 18.67 4.06
CA VAL A 23 -2.64 19.27 3.14
C VAL A 23 -2.86 18.40 1.91
N HIS A 24 -4.11 18.30 1.46
CA HIS A 24 -4.40 17.72 0.14
C HIS A 24 -4.04 18.76 -0.92
N HIS A 25 -3.17 18.40 -1.87
CA HIS A 25 -2.68 19.34 -2.88
C HIS A 25 -3.47 19.25 -4.17
N SER A 26 -3.56 18.06 -4.79
CA SER A 26 -4.26 17.85 -6.05
C SER A 26 -4.47 16.36 -6.35
N HIS A 27 -5.09 16.06 -7.49
CA HIS A 27 -5.28 14.69 -7.97
C HIS A 27 -4.16 14.22 -8.89
N LEU A 28 -3.93 12.92 -8.90
CA LEU A 28 -3.07 12.21 -9.85
C LEU A 28 -3.90 11.85 -11.08
N GLN A 29 -3.43 12.27 -12.25
CA GLN A 29 -4.03 11.94 -13.52
C GLN A 29 -3.32 10.73 -14.13
N LEU A 30 -4.08 9.70 -14.48
CA LEU A 30 -3.54 8.52 -15.16
C LEU A 30 -3.17 8.90 -16.59
N LYS A 31 -1.91 8.68 -16.98
CA LYS A 31 -1.43 8.91 -18.35
C LYS A 31 -2.01 7.89 -19.31
N SER A 32 -1.94 8.16 -20.62
CA SER A 32 -2.19 7.13 -21.64
C SER A 32 -1.31 5.91 -21.37
N PHE A 33 -1.93 4.73 -21.30
CA PHE A 33 -1.31 3.55 -20.71
C PHE A 33 -1.23 2.34 -21.63
N ASP A 34 -1.70 2.40 -22.89
CA ASP A 34 -1.77 1.22 -23.77
C ASP A 34 -0.43 0.50 -23.93
N GLN A 35 0.64 1.26 -24.22
CA GLN A 35 1.98 0.70 -24.37
C GLN A 35 2.53 0.14 -23.04
N ARG A 36 2.28 0.85 -21.93
CA ARG A 36 2.72 0.45 -20.58
C ARG A 36 2.01 -0.82 -20.13
N LEU A 37 0.72 -0.92 -20.44
CA LEU A 37 -0.11 -2.08 -20.17
C LEU A 37 0.37 -3.30 -20.95
N GLN A 38 0.63 -3.16 -22.25
CA GLN A 38 1.19 -4.25 -23.05
C GLN A 38 2.53 -4.74 -22.47
N LYS A 39 3.41 -3.81 -22.06
CA LYS A 39 4.66 -4.16 -21.38
C LYS A 39 4.41 -4.88 -20.06
N SER A 40 3.50 -4.39 -19.23
CA SER A 40 3.12 -4.99 -17.93
C SER A 40 2.68 -6.45 -18.09
N ARG A 41 1.85 -6.74 -19.11
CA ARG A 41 1.36 -8.10 -19.41
C ARG A 41 2.46 -9.07 -19.78
N LEU A 42 3.50 -8.58 -20.47
CA LEU A 42 4.65 -9.39 -20.87
C LEU A 42 5.60 -9.70 -19.70
N LEU A 43 5.59 -8.89 -18.64
CA LEU A 43 6.36 -9.16 -17.43
C LEU A 43 5.80 -10.38 -16.70
N GLY A 44 6.67 -11.32 -16.34
CA GLY A 44 6.27 -12.55 -15.66
C GLY A 44 5.38 -13.49 -16.49
N LYS A 45 5.30 -13.32 -17.82
CA LYS A 45 4.39 -14.12 -18.67
C LYS A 45 4.63 -15.64 -18.61
N ASN A 46 5.84 -16.06 -18.23
CA ASN A 46 6.25 -17.45 -18.11
C ASN A 46 6.28 -17.93 -16.65
N GLU A 47 5.88 -17.08 -15.71
CA GLU A 47 5.85 -17.40 -14.28
C GLU A 47 4.48 -17.94 -13.87
N LEU A 48 4.39 -18.53 -12.66
CA LEU A 48 3.13 -19.06 -12.13
C LEU A 48 2.03 -17.99 -12.10
N TRP A 49 2.38 -16.76 -11.70
CA TRP A 49 1.47 -15.61 -11.67
C TRP A 49 1.54 -14.79 -12.97
N SER A 50 1.49 -15.47 -14.12
CA SER A 50 1.27 -14.80 -15.40
C SER A 50 -0.06 -14.02 -15.41
N SER A 51 -0.25 -13.13 -16.39
CA SER A 51 -1.52 -12.39 -16.52
C SER A 51 -2.73 -13.35 -16.59
N ASP A 52 -2.66 -14.41 -17.39
CA ASP A 52 -3.78 -15.34 -17.53
C ASP A 52 -4.12 -16.08 -16.22
N HIS A 53 -3.12 -16.66 -15.54
CA HIS A 53 -3.35 -17.33 -14.25
C HIS A 53 -3.80 -16.35 -13.16
N PHE A 54 -3.35 -15.09 -13.22
CA PHE A 54 -3.80 -14.07 -12.29
C PHE A 54 -5.30 -13.77 -12.48
N TYR A 55 -5.78 -13.63 -13.72
CA TYR A 55 -7.19 -13.45 -14.01
C TYR A 55 -8.04 -14.65 -13.57
N GLU A 56 -7.57 -15.88 -13.82
CA GLU A 56 -8.23 -17.10 -13.34
C GLU A 56 -8.32 -17.12 -11.81
N HIS A 57 -7.26 -16.71 -11.12
CA HIS A 57 -7.26 -16.64 -9.66
C HIS A 57 -8.22 -15.57 -9.14
N LEU A 58 -8.28 -14.39 -9.75
CA LEU A 58 -9.25 -13.35 -9.37
C LEU A 58 -10.69 -13.83 -9.55
N LEU A 59 -10.97 -14.56 -10.64
CA LEU A 59 -12.27 -15.18 -10.87
C LEU A 59 -12.59 -16.26 -9.82
N PHE A 60 -11.60 -17.08 -9.47
CA PHE A 60 -11.74 -18.05 -8.38
C PHE A 60 -12.08 -17.36 -7.05
N LEU A 61 -11.38 -16.29 -6.69
CA LEU A 61 -11.64 -15.53 -5.48
C LEU A 61 -13.06 -14.94 -5.48
N GLU A 62 -13.51 -14.38 -6.59
CA GLU A 62 -14.88 -13.85 -6.72
C GLU A 62 -15.94 -14.93 -6.49
N GLY A 63 -15.73 -16.14 -7.02
CA GLY A 63 -16.68 -17.25 -6.87
C GLY A 63 -16.70 -17.92 -5.50
N HIS A 64 -15.61 -17.82 -4.73
CA HIS A 64 -15.40 -18.64 -3.53
C HIS A 64 -15.23 -17.84 -2.24
N VAL A 65 -14.81 -16.58 -2.31
CA VAL A 65 -14.63 -15.72 -1.14
C VAL A 65 -15.86 -14.85 -0.99
N ARG A 66 -16.60 -15.06 0.11
CA ARG A 66 -17.78 -14.24 0.42
C ARG A 66 -17.37 -12.77 0.52
N LYS A 67 -18.07 -11.91 -0.21
CA LYS A 67 -18.04 -10.45 0.00
C LYS A 67 -18.75 -10.14 1.30
N VAL A 68 -18.03 -10.26 2.42
CA VAL A 68 -18.52 -9.79 3.71
C VAL A 68 -18.05 -8.34 3.87
N PRO A 69 -18.89 -7.41 4.38
CA PRO A 69 -18.51 -6.01 4.58
C PRO A 69 -17.34 -5.80 5.56
N THR A 70 -16.93 -6.85 6.27
CA THR A 70 -15.79 -6.82 7.16
C THR A 70 -14.53 -7.00 6.31
N GLY A 71 -13.66 -5.99 6.27
CA GLY A 71 -12.46 -5.91 5.42
C GLY A 71 -11.44 -7.06 5.57
N LYS A 72 -11.72 -8.09 6.38
CA LYS A 72 -10.94 -9.33 6.51
C LYS A 72 -10.77 -10.08 5.19
N HIS A 73 -11.64 -9.84 4.20
CA HIS A 73 -11.60 -10.55 2.94
C HIS A 73 -10.72 -9.88 1.87
N CYS A 74 -10.53 -8.54 1.90
CA CYS A 74 -9.71 -7.82 0.90
C CYS A 74 -8.27 -8.35 0.79
N ARG A 75 -7.78 -8.93 1.90
CA ARG A 75 -6.49 -9.62 2.02
C ARG A 75 -6.18 -10.57 0.87
N LEU A 76 -7.12 -11.46 0.52
CA LEU A 76 -6.83 -12.51 -0.47
C LEU A 76 -6.64 -11.90 -1.86
N TRP A 77 -7.39 -10.86 -2.20
CA TRP A 77 -7.21 -10.10 -3.43
C TRP A 77 -5.90 -9.32 -3.42
N ASN A 78 -5.60 -8.59 -2.34
CA ASN A 78 -4.33 -7.87 -2.21
C ASN A 78 -3.12 -8.80 -2.34
N GLN A 79 -3.19 -10.00 -1.74
CA GLN A 79 -2.16 -11.03 -1.88
C GLN A 79 -2.02 -11.54 -3.32
N ALA A 80 -3.13 -11.69 -4.06
CA ALA A 80 -3.07 -12.05 -5.48
C ALA A 80 -2.37 -10.97 -6.31
N PHE A 81 -2.67 -9.69 -6.07
CA PHE A 81 -1.97 -8.58 -6.73
C PHE A 81 -0.48 -8.53 -6.37
N ILE A 82 -0.12 -8.72 -5.10
CA ILE A 82 1.28 -8.76 -4.67
C ILE A 82 2.00 -9.93 -5.33
N SER A 83 1.39 -11.12 -5.36
CA SER A 83 1.99 -12.29 -6.02
C SER A 83 2.20 -12.07 -7.52
N ARG A 84 1.24 -11.41 -8.19
CA ARG A 84 1.40 -10.95 -9.56
C ARG A 84 2.59 -10.00 -9.70
N VAL A 85 2.68 -8.98 -8.84
CA VAL A 85 3.81 -8.03 -8.84
C VAL A 85 5.16 -8.73 -8.65
N CYS A 86 5.26 -9.70 -7.73
CA CYS A 86 6.47 -10.49 -7.52
C CYS A 86 6.94 -11.18 -8.81
N SER A 87 6.01 -11.75 -9.58
CA SER A 87 6.33 -12.40 -10.85
C SER A 87 6.76 -11.44 -11.96
N MET A 88 6.44 -10.15 -11.83
CA MET A 88 6.78 -9.12 -12.82
C MET A 88 8.19 -8.56 -12.65
N LEU A 89 8.87 -8.90 -11.55
CA LEU A 89 10.20 -8.38 -11.26
C LEU A 89 11.28 -8.93 -12.20
N ALA A 90 12.35 -8.16 -12.33
CA ALA A 90 13.56 -8.64 -13.00
C ALA A 90 14.19 -9.81 -12.24
N ARG A 91 14.91 -10.69 -12.95
CA ARG A 91 15.45 -11.94 -12.40
C ARG A 91 16.44 -11.75 -11.25
N ASP A 92 17.07 -10.59 -11.14
CA ASP A 92 18.03 -10.23 -10.09
C ASP A 92 17.37 -9.58 -8.86
N LYS A 93 16.06 -9.33 -8.93
CA LYS A 93 15.27 -8.74 -7.87
C LYS A 93 14.38 -9.76 -7.18
N ASP A 94 14.01 -9.44 -5.96
CA ASP A 94 13.15 -10.21 -5.10
C ASP A 94 12.28 -9.26 -4.27
N THR A 95 11.18 -9.80 -3.76
CA THR A 95 10.29 -9.09 -2.84
C THR A 95 10.48 -9.56 -1.41
N VAL A 96 10.57 -8.60 -0.52
CA VAL A 96 10.35 -8.81 0.90
C VAL A 96 8.99 -8.27 1.26
N PHE A 97 8.19 -9.12 1.89
CA PHE A 97 6.86 -8.79 2.35
C PHE A 97 6.85 -8.77 3.87
N SER A 98 6.53 -7.63 4.45
CA SER A 98 6.26 -7.52 5.88
C SER A 98 4.78 -7.23 6.07
N ARG A 99 4.16 -8.04 6.91
CA ARG A 99 2.78 -7.88 7.34
C ARG A 99 2.77 -7.81 8.85
N ASP A 100 1.99 -6.88 9.38
CA ASP A 100 1.67 -6.91 10.79
C ASP A 100 0.64 -8.01 11.06
N GLU A 101 1.06 -9.09 11.72
CA GLU A 101 0.16 -10.16 12.14
C GLU A 101 -0.65 -9.80 13.39
N ASN A 102 -0.26 -8.74 14.12
CA ASN A 102 -0.93 -8.31 15.35
C ASN A 102 -2.14 -7.41 15.10
N SER A 103 -2.47 -7.10 13.85
CA SER A 103 -3.63 -6.28 13.50
C SER A 103 -4.94 -7.11 13.42
N SER A 104 -5.41 -7.75 14.50
CA SER A 104 -6.82 -8.18 14.68
C SER A 104 -7.12 -8.85 16.05
N PRO A 105 -8.38 -8.87 16.55
CA PRO A 105 -9.61 -8.28 16.00
C PRO A 105 -10.23 -7.20 16.91
N GLU A 106 -11.18 -6.47 16.31
CA GLU A 106 -12.14 -5.56 16.95
C GLU A 106 -12.50 -5.96 18.39
N ALA A 107 -12.21 -5.05 19.32
CA ALA A 107 -12.77 -5.11 20.66
C ALA A 107 -14.30 -5.12 20.54
N GLY A 108 -14.91 -6.25 20.89
CA GLY A 108 -16.34 -6.27 21.19
C GLY A 108 -16.60 -5.30 22.35
N SER A 109 -17.31 -4.21 22.08
CA SER A 109 -17.97 -3.40 23.11
C SER A 109 -19.04 -4.20 23.86
N PRO A 110 -19.58 -3.73 25.01
CA PRO A 110 -19.01 -2.91 26.07
C PRO A 110 -19.27 -3.56 27.45
N GLY A 111 -18.22 -3.93 28.17
CA GLY A 111 -18.31 -4.35 29.59
C GLY A 111 -17.55 -3.35 30.45
N GLY A 112 -18.28 -2.61 31.28
CA GLY A 112 -17.73 -1.53 32.11
C GLY A 112 -16.53 -1.94 32.95
N GLY A 113 -15.43 -1.20 32.82
CA GLY A 113 -14.24 -1.31 33.64
C GLY A 113 -13.37 -0.08 33.44
N SER A 114 -12.99 0.57 34.55
CA SER A 114 -12.38 1.90 34.68
C SER A 114 -11.27 2.28 33.69
N PRO A 115 -11.18 3.57 33.31
CA PRO A 115 -10.09 4.08 32.48
C PRO A 115 -8.87 4.45 33.34
N ASP A 116 -8.26 3.46 33.99
CA ASP A 116 -6.96 3.64 34.65
C ASP A 116 -6.00 2.55 34.18
N ALA A 117 -5.60 2.67 32.91
CA ALA A 117 -4.45 1.95 32.39
C ALA A 117 -3.66 2.91 31.49
N SER A 118 -2.79 3.69 32.14
CA SER A 118 -1.58 4.23 31.54
C SER A 118 -0.70 3.06 31.10
N SER A 119 -1.05 2.45 29.97
CA SER A 119 -0.12 1.59 29.25
C SER A 119 0.82 2.52 28.50
N SER A 120 1.99 2.70 29.09
CA SER A 120 3.19 3.15 28.39
C SER A 120 3.34 2.28 27.13
N LEU A 121 2.84 2.78 26.00
CA LEU A 121 3.23 2.40 24.65
C LEU A 121 4.74 2.65 24.54
N THR A 122 5.52 1.69 25.03
CA THR A 122 6.91 1.55 24.62
C THR A 122 6.90 1.52 23.10
N ALA A 123 7.76 2.34 22.50
CA ALA A 123 7.82 2.62 21.06
C ALA A 123 7.96 1.32 20.25
N SER A 124 6.85 0.66 20.02
CA SER A 124 6.72 -0.53 19.21
C SER A 124 6.71 -0.04 17.76
N THR A 125 7.85 -0.28 17.11
CA THR A 125 8.08 -0.46 15.67
C THR A 125 7.05 0.17 14.70
N PRO A 126 7.35 1.26 13.98
CA PRO A 126 6.42 1.89 13.03
C PRO A 126 5.97 1.04 11.82
N LEU A 127 6.41 -0.22 11.72
CA LEU A 127 5.80 -1.21 10.82
C LEU A 127 4.35 -1.57 11.20
N TYR A 128 3.90 -1.24 12.42
CA TYR A 128 2.50 -1.38 12.85
C TYR A 128 1.52 -0.39 12.18
N LEU A 129 2.01 0.43 11.23
CA LEU A 129 1.20 1.50 10.66
C LEU A 129 0.47 1.07 9.40
N THR A 130 1.04 0.27 8.51
CA THR A 130 0.42 -0.13 7.22
C THR A 130 0.16 -1.62 7.17
N ASP A 131 -0.97 -2.04 6.61
CA ASP A 131 -1.36 -3.45 6.60
C ASP A 131 -0.40 -4.31 5.74
N TYR A 132 0.21 -3.71 4.70
CA TYR A 132 1.27 -4.33 3.90
C TYR A 132 2.41 -3.38 3.56
N VAL A 133 3.63 -3.91 3.60
CA VAL A 133 4.82 -3.29 3.01
C VAL A 133 5.45 -4.28 2.02
N VAL A 134 5.55 -3.86 0.76
CA VAL A 134 6.20 -4.61 -0.31
C VAL A 134 7.50 -3.92 -0.67
N VAL A 135 8.64 -4.53 -0.33
CA VAL A 135 9.96 -4.00 -0.66
C VAL A 135 10.51 -4.77 -1.85
N VAL A 136 10.91 -4.06 -2.91
CA VAL A 136 11.60 -4.64 -4.07
C VAL A 136 13.10 -4.41 -3.92
N THR A 137 13.87 -5.48 -3.81
CA THR A 137 15.31 -5.40 -3.52
C THR A 137 16.09 -6.51 -4.24
N THR A 138 17.41 -6.57 -4.10
CA THR A 138 18.20 -7.66 -4.67
C THR A 138 18.04 -8.94 -3.87
N HIS A 139 18.24 -10.12 -4.47
CA HIS A 139 18.20 -11.42 -3.77
C HIS A 139 19.04 -11.44 -2.48
N LYS A 140 20.27 -10.91 -2.54
CA LYS A 140 21.16 -10.85 -1.38
C LYS A 140 20.58 -10.01 -0.23
N GLN A 141 19.95 -8.89 -0.55
CA GLN A 141 19.31 -8.00 0.42
C GLN A 141 18.03 -8.61 0.97
N ALA A 142 17.23 -9.27 0.13
CA ALA A 142 16.04 -10.00 0.55
C ALA A 142 16.40 -11.14 1.51
N ASP A 143 17.43 -11.92 1.20
CA ASP A 143 17.92 -12.99 2.07
C ASP A 143 18.48 -12.48 3.39
N ALA A 144 19.17 -11.34 3.38
CA ALA A 144 19.62 -10.69 4.61
C ALA A 144 18.42 -10.29 5.49
N TYR A 145 17.38 -9.71 4.89
CA TYR A 145 16.16 -9.37 5.62
C TYR A 145 15.45 -10.58 6.20
N ARG A 146 15.30 -11.66 5.42
CA ARG A 146 14.64 -12.89 5.89
C ARG A 146 15.34 -13.50 7.09
N LYS A 147 16.67 -13.36 7.16
CA LYS A 147 17.49 -13.83 8.29
C LYS A 147 17.37 -12.93 9.52
N ASP A 148 17.20 -11.63 9.31
CA ASP A 148 17.08 -10.64 10.38
C ASP A 148 16.09 -9.52 10.01
N PRO A 149 14.78 -9.75 10.21
CA PRO A 149 13.71 -8.84 9.76
C PRO A 149 13.55 -7.63 10.70
N GLN A 150 14.67 -7.07 11.18
CA GLN A 150 14.68 -5.91 12.05
C GLN A 150 14.53 -4.62 11.24
N ILE A 151 13.92 -3.61 11.86
CA ILE A 151 13.62 -2.33 11.22
C ILE A 151 14.86 -1.55 10.74
N PRO A 152 16.02 -1.58 11.43
CA PRO A 152 17.24 -0.99 10.87
C PRO A 152 17.60 -1.58 9.50
N THR A 153 17.34 -2.87 9.29
CA THR A 153 17.53 -3.54 8.00
C THR A 153 16.53 -3.03 6.96
N ALA A 154 15.29 -2.75 7.35
CA ALA A 154 14.28 -2.16 6.46
C ALA A 154 14.68 -0.76 5.95
N ARG A 155 15.33 0.05 6.80
CA ARG A 155 15.84 1.39 6.42
C ARG A 155 16.95 1.34 5.38
N LEU A 156 17.61 0.19 5.23
CA LEU A 156 18.63 0.00 4.19
C LEU A 156 18.02 -0.16 2.81
N PHE A 157 16.71 -0.41 2.70
CA PHE A 157 16.06 -0.51 1.41
C PHE A 157 15.79 0.88 0.84
N GLY A 158 16.19 1.08 -0.41
CA GLY A 158 15.85 2.27 -1.19
C GLY A 158 14.41 2.29 -1.69
N THR A 159 13.59 1.32 -1.26
CA THR A 159 12.24 1.05 -1.79
C THR A 159 11.31 0.50 -0.71
N GLY A 160 10.01 0.48 -0.98
CA GLY A 160 8.94 0.05 -0.09
C GLY A 160 7.60 0.63 -0.53
N LEU A 161 6.76 -0.17 -1.18
CA LEU A 161 5.37 0.18 -1.50
C LEU A 161 4.48 -0.15 -0.31
N PHE A 162 3.71 0.83 0.13
CA PHE A 162 2.86 0.74 1.31
C PHE A 162 1.40 0.59 0.89
N ILE A 163 0.73 -0.47 1.34
CA ILE A 163 -0.68 -0.72 1.03
C ILE A 163 -1.49 -0.77 2.32
N THR A 164 -2.55 0.02 2.37
CA THR A 164 -3.52 0.09 3.47
C THR A 164 -4.79 -0.65 3.05
N GLU A 165 -5.23 -1.60 3.87
CA GLU A 165 -6.51 -2.28 3.69
C GLU A 165 -7.67 -1.37 4.09
N ALA A 166 -8.65 -1.24 3.20
CA ALA A 166 -9.93 -0.64 3.56
C ALA A 166 -10.71 -1.62 4.46
N LYS A 167 -10.94 -1.22 5.72
CA LYS A 167 -11.47 -2.14 6.76
C LYS A 167 -12.99 -2.25 6.76
N SER A 168 -13.69 -1.25 6.23
CA SER A 168 -15.13 -1.26 5.93
C SER A 168 -15.50 0.05 5.22
N GLY A 169 -16.71 0.11 4.66
CA GLY A 169 -17.25 1.32 4.05
C GLY A 169 -16.69 1.62 2.65
N TRP A 170 -16.72 2.89 2.29
CA TRP A 170 -16.18 3.38 1.02
C TRP A 170 -14.65 3.41 1.09
N ILE A 171 -13.97 3.07 0.00
CA ILE A 171 -12.50 3.04 -0.03
C ILE A 171 -11.91 4.43 0.30
N GLU A 172 -12.61 5.49 -0.07
CA GLU A 172 -12.26 6.88 0.18
C GLU A 172 -12.19 7.22 1.67
N ASP A 173 -13.01 6.60 2.52
CA ASP A 173 -13.02 6.81 3.97
C ASP A 173 -11.68 6.41 4.62
N ASN A 174 -10.88 5.59 3.92
CA ASN A 174 -9.61 5.06 4.40
C ASN A 174 -8.40 5.89 3.91
N ILE A 175 -8.59 6.90 3.06
CA ILE A 175 -7.51 7.75 2.53
C ILE A 175 -6.77 8.48 3.66
N LEU A 176 -7.50 9.12 4.58
CA LEU A 176 -6.87 9.92 5.64
C LEU A 176 -5.99 9.07 6.55
N GLN A 177 -6.43 7.83 6.81
CA GLN A 177 -5.66 6.86 7.59
C GLN A 177 -4.39 6.47 6.85
N ALA A 178 -4.49 6.12 5.56
CA ALA A 178 -3.33 5.80 4.74
C ALA A 178 -2.33 6.97 4.65
N VAL A 179 -2.81 8.21 4.49
CA VAL A 179 -1.97 9.42 4.48
C VAL A 179 -1.19 9.58 5.79
N CYS A 180 -1.85 9.42 6.95
CA CYS A 180 -1.17 9.45 8.25
C CYS A 180 -0.10 8.35 8.39
N GLN A 181 -0.39 7.15 7.87
CA GLN A 181 0.55 6.03 7.89
C GLN A 181 1.77 6.31 7.01
N LEU A 182 1.56 6.83 5.79
CA LEU A 182 2.64 7.27 4.90
C LEU A 182 3.46 8.40 5.52
N TYR A 183 2.83 9.37 6.16
CA TYR A 183 3.53 10.47 6.84
C TYR A 183 4.50 9.96 7.92
N ASN A 184 4.01 9.10 8.82
CA ASN A 184 4.85 8.52 9.87
C ASN A 184 5.98 7.66 9.30
N THR A 185 5.68 6.88 8.26
CA THR A 185 6.66 6.11 7.50
C THR A 185 7.76 7.02 6.94
N GLY A 186 7.42 8.16 6.36
CA GLY A 186 8.39 9.08 5.77
C GLY A 186 9.34 9.65 6.78
N LYS A 187 8.79 10.12 7.90
CA LYS A 187 9.62 10.60 9.01
C LYS A 187 10.52 9.50 9.55
N TYR A 188 10.01 8.28 9.63
CA TYR A 188 10.76 7.16 10.16
C TYR A 188 11.91 6.72 9.25
N TYR A 189 11.69 6.69 7.93
CA TYR A 189 12.69 6.30 6.93
C TYR A 189 13.56 7.47 6.45
N GLY A 190 13.24 8.71 6.84
CA GLY A 190 13.91 9.91 6.36
C GLY A 190 13.73 10.10 4.85
N LYS A 191 12.50 9.90 4.36
CA LYS A 191 12.14 9.98 2.94
C LYS A 191 11.15 11.10 2.70
N ASP A 192 11.53 12.03 1.84
CA ASP A 192 10.73 13.21 1.53
C ASP A 192 9.54 12.89 0.62
N THR A 193 9.60 11.78 -0.12
CA THR A 193 8.48 11.30 -0.96
C THR A 193 8.19 9.86 -0.60
N ILE A 194 6.89 9.52 -0.52
CA ILE A 194 6.43 8.14 -0.36
C ILE A 194 5.21 7.90 -1.21
N ARG A 195 5.20 6.75 -1.87
CA ARG A 195 4.09 6.23 -2.64
C ARG A 195 3.41 5.08 -1.91
N GLY A 196 2.09 5.05 -1.95
CA GLY A 196 1.29 3.99 -1.37
C GLY A 196 -0.06 3.82 -2.05
N ALA A 197 -0.85 2.88 -1.56
CA ALA A 197 -2.19 2.66 -2.07
C ALA A 197 -3.16 2.29 -0.93
N VAL A 198 -4.43 2.61 -1.14
CA VAL A 198 -5.55 2.05 -0.37
C VAL A 198 -6.24 1.03 -1.25
N SER A 199 -6.62 -0.12 -0.69
CA SER A 199 -7.40 -1.12 -1.43
C SER A 199 -8.39 -1.88 -0.57
N ASN A 200 -9.55 -2.16 -1.15
CA ASN A 200 -10.52 -3.16 -0.67
C ASN A 200 -10.45 -4.48 -1.49
N GLY A 201 -9.40 -4.66 -2.30
CA GLY A 201 -9.18 -5.82 -3.17
C GLY A 201 -9.51 -5.52 -4.63
N ASN A 202 -10.71 -5.02 -4.91
CA ASN A 202 -11.18 -4.74 -6.28
C ASN A 202 -11.06 -3.28 -6.70
N GLU A 203 -11.05 -2.36 -5.73
CA GLU A 203 -10.86 -0.93 -5.91
C GLU A 203 -9.53 -0.50 -5.31
N TRP A 204 -8.89 0.46 -5.96
CA TRP A 204 -7.55 0.94 -5.62
C TRP A 204 -7.50 2.46 -5.75
N ILE A 205 -6.98 3.13 -4.72
CA ILE A 205 -6.63 4.55 -4.74
C ILE A 205 -5.14 4.66 -4.49
N PHE A 206 -4.42 5.25 -5.45
CA PHE A 206 -2.98 5.46 -5.34
C PHE A 206 -2.70 6.82 -4.71
N ILE A 207 -1.73 6.87 -3.80
CA ILE A 207 -1.39 8.05 -2.99
C ILE A 207 0.09 8.35 -3.12
N ILE A 208 0.43 9.62 -3.31
CA ILE A 208 1.79 10.14 -3.16
C ILE A 208 1.78 11.18 -2.05
N LEU A 209 2.68 11.02 -1.09
CA LEU A 209 2.90 11.95 0.02
C LEU A 209 4.29 12.57 -0.11
N HIS A 210 4.35 13.89 0.03
CA HIS A 210 5.58 14.67 0.08
C HIS A 210 5.72 15.34 1.44
N LEU A 211 6.76 15.00 2.20
CA LEU A 211 7.10 15.71 3.44
C LEU A 211 7.65 17.10 3.11
N ASN A 212 7.35 18.06 3.99
CA ASN A 212 7.98 19.36 3.93
C ASN A 212 9.47 19.24 4.27
N LYS A 213 10.32 20.12 3.72
CA LYS A 213 11.78 20.08 3.91
C LYS A 213 12.24 20.23 5.36
N ASP A 214 11.43 20.89 6.19
CA ASP A 214 11.63 21.05 7.63
C ASP A 214 11.11 19.87 8.46
N ASN A 215 10.58 18.83 7.80
CA ASN A 215 9.86 17.72 8.41
C ASN A 215 8.64 18.16 9.25
N ASP A 216 8.11 19.36 9.02
CA ASP A 216 6.94 19.92 9.72
C ASP A 216 5.77 20.09 8.75
N GLY A 217 5.07 18.98 8.55
CA GLY A 217 3.93 18.88 7.65
C GLY A 217 4.23 18.09 6.39
N ALA A 218 3.20 17.99 5.54
CA ALA A 218 3.29 17.29 4.27
C ALA A 218 2.21 17.78 3.32
N SER A 219 2.35 17.40 2.05
CA SER A 219 1.28 17.45 1.07
C SER A 219 1.03 16.06 0.51
N PHE A 220 -0.20 15.76 0.10
CA PHE A 220 -0.50 14.51 -0.57
C PHE A 220 -1.40 14.70 -1.79
N GLN A 221 -1.30 13.73 -2.70
CA GLN A 221 -2.09 13.64 -3.92
C GLN A 221 -2.71 12.24 -4.02
N THR A 222 -3.90 12.14 -4.60
CA THR A 222 -4.60 10.87 -4.81
C THR A 222 -5.05 10.67 -6.25
N SER A 223 -5.04 9.42 -6.73
CA SER A 223 -5.69 9.07 -8.00
C SER A 223 -7.20 9.02 -7.86
N SER A 224 -7.91 9.04 -8.99
CA SER A 224 -9.27 8.48 -9.05
C SER A 224 -9.24 6.99 -8.69
N VAL A 225 -10.41 6.44 -8.31
CA VAL A 225 -10.56 5.01 -8.05
C VAL A 225 -10.28 4.22 -9.33
N VAL A 226 -9.27 3.34 -9.27
CA VAL A 226 -9.03 2.32 -10.30
C VAL A 226 -9.70 1.05 -9.82
N LYS A 227 -10.64 0.52 -10.60
CA LYS A 227 -11.40 -0.67 -10.21
C LYS A 227 -11.53 -1.65 -11.35
N TYR A 228 -11.72 -2.90 -10.98
CA TYR A 228 -12.14 -3.97 -11.88
C TYR A 228 -13.45 -4.59 -11.38
N VAL A 229 -14.18 -5.20 -12.29
CA VAL A 229 -15.48 -5.84 -12.07
C VAL A 229 -15.43 -7.26 -12.62
N VAL A 230 -16.07 -8.18 -11.91
CA VAL A 230 -16.32 -9.53 -12.43
C VAL A 230 -17.77 -9.60 -12.89
N SER A 231 -17.99 -9.95 -14.14
CA SER A 231 -19.32 -10.09 -14.73
C SER A 231 -19.36 -11.30 -15.66
N ASN A 232 -20.46 -12.05 -15.65
CA ASN A 232 -20.63 -13.25 -16.50
C ASN A 232 -19.46 -14.25 -16.39
N ASN A 233 -18.93 -14.45 -15.17
CA ASN A 233 -17.74 -15.28 -14.91
C ASN A 233 -16.48 -14.84 -15.66
N GLU A 234 -16.37 -13.56 -15.99
CA GLU A 234 -15.17 -12.96 -16.58
C GLU A 234 -14.75 -11.73 -15.78
N VAL A 235 -13.44 -11.62 -15.54
CA VAL A 235 -12.83 -10.43 -14.93
C VAL A 235 -12.58 -9.41 -16.04
N ASP A 236 -13.09 -8.19 -15.88
CA ASP A 236 -12.97 -7.17 -16.92
C ASP A 236 -11.51 -6.78 -17.19
N LYS A 237 -11.15 -6.82 -18.48
CA LYS A 237 -9.84 -6.38 -18.96
C LYS A 237 -9.90 -4.89 -19.28
N PRO A 238 -8.83 -4.11 -19.07
CA PRO A 238 -7.48 -4.54 -18.66
C PRO A 238 -7.13 -4.19 -17.19
N TRP A 239 -8.12 -3.93 -16.34
CA TRP A 239 -7.91 -3.24 -15.07
C TRP A 239 -6.99 -3.96 -14.06
N PRO A 240 -7.09 -5.28 -13.86
CA PRO A 240 -6.13 -6.01 -13.01
C PRO A 240 -4.66 -5.87 -13.46
N ASP A 241 -4.39 -5.96 -14.77
CA ASP A 241 -3.02 -5.79 -15.30
C ASP A 241 -2.52 -4.34 -15.16
N LEU A 242 -3.42 -3.36 -15.25
CA LEU A 242 -3.11 -1.95 -15.00
C LEU A 242 -2.70 -1.74 -13.54
N ILE A 243 -3.51 -2.21 -12.58
CA ILE A 243 -3.22 -2.10 -11.14
C ILE A 243 -1.90 -2.79 -10.82
N ALA A 244 -1.69 -4.03 -11.28
CA ALA A 244 -0.44 -4.75 -11.08
C ALA A 244 0.78 -4.02 -11.69
N GLY A 245 0.60 -3.40 -12.87
CA GLY A 245 1.62 -2.58 -13.51
C GLY A 245 2.02 -1.35 -12.69
N ILE A 246 1.03 -0.67 -12.11
CA ILE A 246 1.27 0.48 -11.22
C ILE A 246 2.00 0.02 -9.97
N LEU A 247 1.51 -1.01 -9.28
CA LEU A 247 2.10 -1.54 -8.06
C LEU A 247 3.54 -2.02 -8.30
N SER A 248 3.80 -2.72 -9.39
CA SER A 248 5.15 -3.16 -9.76
C SER A 248 6.10 -1.98 -9.98
N SER A 249 5.67 -0.97 -10.74
CA SER A 249 6.47 0.24 -10.97
C SER A 249 6.72 1.03 -9.68
N TRP A 250 5.72 1.16 -8.83
CA TRP A 250 5.83 1.92 -7.58
C TRP A 250 6.57 1.16 -6.49
N GLY A 251 6.57 -0.18 -6.52
CA GLY A 251 7.42 -1.02 -5.68
C GLY A 251 8.90 -0.69 -5.82
N GLU A 252 9.35 -0.32 -7.02
CA GLU A 252 10.74 0.06 -7.28
C GLU A 252 11.05 1.54 -7.06
N LYS A 253 10.03 2.40 -7.18
CA LYS A 253 10.17 3.87 -7.16
C LYS A 253 9.47 4.52 -5.97
N SER A 254 9.25 3.75 -4.90
CA SER A 254 8.31 4.16 -3.85
C SER A 254 8.71 5.43 -3.10
N PHE A 255 9.99 5.80 -3.14
CA PHE A 255 10.51 7.02 -2.52
C PHE A 255 10.90 8.10 -3.54
N ASP A 256 10.65 7.86 -4.82
CA ASP A 256 11.00 8.78 -5.89
C ASP A 256 9.84 9.73 -6.19
N SER A 257 10.16 10.96 -6.55
CA SER A 257 9.20 11.89 -7.15
C SER A 257 8.69 11.35 -8.50
N LEU A 258 7.52 11.82 -8.94
CA LEU A 258 6.98 11.44 -10.24
C LEU A 258 7.93 11.85 -11.37
N ASP A 259 8.10 10.95 -12.34
CA ASP A 259 8.85 11.19 -13.57
C ASP A 259 8.01 10.93 -14.84
N ASP A 260 8.59 11.18 -16.01
CA ASP A 260 7.91 10.95 -17.30
C ASP A 260 7.56 9.47 -17.53
N ASN A 261 8.34 8.58 -16.92
CA ASN A 261 8.17 7.13 -16.98
C ASN A 261 7.19 6.60 -15.91
N ASP A 262 6.53 7.45 -15.13
CA ASP A 262 5.47 7.02 -14.22
C ASP A 262 4.12 6.83 -14.93
N TRP A 263 3.23 6.07 -14.27
CA TRP A 263 1.85 5.84 -14.71
C TRP A 263 0.95 7.07 -14.54
N PHE A 264 1.31 7.93 -13.59
CA PHE A 264 0.55 9.14 -13.26
C PHE A 264 1.35 10.40 -13.54
N GLU A 265 0.64 11.49 -13.75
CA GLU A 265 1.13 12.87 -13.70
C GLU A 265 0.32 13.68 -12.70
N LYS A 266 0.83 14.87 -12.37
CA LYS A 266 0.07 15.84 -11.58
C LYS A 266 -1.02 16.40 -12.49
N ALA A 267 -2.26 16.39 -12.02
CA ALA A 267 -3.31 17.17 -12.67
C ALA A 267 -2.95 18.66 -12.59
N GLU A 268 -3.05 19.36 -13.73
CA GLU A 268 -2.88 20.81 -13.83
C GLU A 268 -4.01 21.58 -13.13
#